data_AF-A0A561T130-F1
#
_entry.id   AF-A0A561T130-F1
#
_cell.length_a   1.000
_cell.length_b   1.000
_cell.length_c   1.000
_cell.angle_alpha   90.00
_cell.angle_beta   90.00
_cell.angle_gamma   90.00
#
_symmetry.space_group_name_H-M   'P 1'
#
loop_
_entity.id
_entity.type
_entity.pdbx_description
1 polymer ?
#
loop_
_entity_poly.entity_id
_entity_poly.type
_entity_poly.pdbx_seq_one_letter_code
_entity_poly.pdbx_strand_id
1 'polypeptide(L)' 'MSIDENALSGLRSTLEADDYRMAVTETGDNVEVTITAGPAACEDCLVPKPIMRNILHAALGVPEDSIVLVYPADAS' A
#
# COMPACT_ATOMS: atom_id res chain seq x y z
N MET A 1 -1.10 -14.83 9.39
CA MET A 1 -2.20 -14.32 8.54
C MET A 1 -1.92 -14.81 7.13
N SER A 2 -2.91 -15.01 6.28
CA SER A 2 -2.65 -15.31 4.86
C SER A 2 -3.10 -14.11 4.06
N ILE A 3 -2.15 -13.34 3.51
CA ILE A 3 -2.45 -12.19 2.66
C ILE A 3 -3.00 -12.67 1.32
N ASP A 4 -4.08 -12.05 0.85
CA ASP A 4 -4.64 -12.27 -0.48
C ASP A 4 -3.76 -11.60 -1.56
N GLU A 5 -2.78 -12.36 -2.05
CA GLU A 5 -1.82 -11.91 -3.06
C GLU A 5 -2.48 -11.45 -4.37
N ASN A 6 -3.66 -11.99 -4.71
CA ASN A 6 -4.37 -11.60 -5.92
C ASN A 6 -4.95 -10.17 -5.82
N ALA A 7 -5.59 -9.85 -4.70
CA ALA A 7 -6.10 -8.51 -4.44
C ALA A 7 -4.96 -7.50 -4.35
N LEU A 8 -3.84 -7.90 -3.73
CA LEU A 8 -2.62 -7.10 -3.65
C LEU A 8 -2.00 -6.83 -5.03
N SER A 9 -2.01 -7.83 -5.91
CA SER A 9 -1.50 -7.70 -7.28
C SER A 9 -2.29 -6.66 -8.09
N GLY A 10 -3.62 -6.61 -7.94
CA GLY A 10 -4.47 -5.58 -8.57
C GLY A 10 -4.13 -4.17 -8.10
N LEU A 11 -3.92 -3.99 -6.79
CA LEU A 11 -3.48 -2.73 -6.20
C LEU A 11 -2.09 -2.30 -6.68
N ARG A 12 -1.13 -3.24 -6.71
CA ARG A 12 0.22 -2.99 -7.25
C ARG A 12 0.15 -2.51 -8.69
N SER A 13 -0.62 -3.19 -9.54
CA SER A 13 -0.75 -2.84 -10.95
C SER A 13 -1.36 -1.44 -11.16
N THR A 14 -2.33 -1.07 -10.31
CA THR A 14 -2.92 0.28 -10.33
C THR A 14 -1.90 1.34 -9.92
N LEU A 15 -1.16 1.11 -8.84
CA LEU A 15 -0.10 2.02 -8.38
C LEU A 15 1.04 2.12 -9.40
N GLU A 16 1.45 1.01 -10.01
CA GLU A 16 2.52 0.99 -11.02
C GLU A 16 2.13 1.76 -12.29
N ALA A 17 0.83 1.85 -12.62
CA ALA A 17 0.36 2.69 -13.72
C ALA A 17 0.61 4.19 -13.46
N ASP A 18 0.62 4.58 -12.19
CA ASP A 18 0.91 5.94 -11.70
C ASP A 18 2.39 6.12 -11.31
N ASP A 19 3.28 5.20 -11.72
CA ASP A 19 4.72 5.14 -11.40
C ASP A 19 5.02 4.96 -9.88
N TYR A 20 4.07 4.37 -9.15
CA TYR A 20 4.24 3.98 -7.76
C TYR A 20 4.55 2.49 -7.61
N ARG A 21 5.51 2.16 -6.75
CA ARG A 21 5.82 0.79 -6.36
C ARG A 21 5.26 0.52 -4.97
N MET A 22 4.63 -0.64 -4.77
CA MET A 22 4.17 -1.07 -3.45
C MET A 22 4.87 -2.35 -2.99
N ALA A 23 5.59 -2.24 -1.88
CA ALA A 23 6.18 -3.36 -1.16
C ALA A 23 5.31 -3.69 0.06
N VAL A 24 5.11 -4.98 0.32
CA VAL A 24 4.35 -5.45 1.48
C VAL A 24 5.24 -6.40 2.25
N THR A 25 5.36 -6.14 3.54
CA THR A 25 6.22 -6.88 4.46
C THR A 25 5.39 -7.26 5.68
N GLU A 26 5.25 -8.55 5.95
CA GLU A 26 4.62 -9.03 7.17
C GLU A 26 5.61 -8.88 8.33
N THR A 27 5.22 -8.13 9.36
CA THR A 27 6.03 -7.85 10.56
C THR A 27 5.31 -8.33 11.81
N GLY A 28 5.47 -9.63 12.10
CA GLY A 28 4.80 -10.27 13.24
C GLY A 28 3.29 -10.30 13.04
N ASP A 29 2.56 -9.53 13.86
CA ASP A 29 1.10 -9.38 13.78
C ASP A 29 0.65 -8.21 12.89
N ASN A 30 1.59 -7.43 12.36
CA ASN A 30 1.31 -6.27 11.52
C ASN A 30 1.72 -6.51 10.07
N VAL A 31 1.12 -5.73 9.17
CA VAL A 31 1.46 -5.69 7.76
C VAL A 31 1.98 -4.30 7.44
N GLU A 32 3.26 -4.22 7.12
CA GLU A 32 3.88 -2.97 6.67
C GLU A 32 3.76 -2.87 5.15
N VAL A 33 3.12 -1.81 4.68
CA VAL A 33 2.95 -1.49 3.27
C VAL A 33 3.74 -0.23 2.97
N THR A 34 4.82 -0.39 2.24
CA THR A 34 5.68 0.71 1.81
C THR A 34 5.37 1.07 0.36
N ILE A 35 4.98 2.31 0.12
CA ILE A 35 4.81 2.86 -1.22
C ILE A 35 6.03 3.72 -1.54
N THR A 36 6.59 3.51 -2.73
CA THR A 36 7.71 4.28 -3.26
C THR A 36 7.27 5.01 -4.52
N ALA A 37 7.51 6.32 -4.56
CA ALA A 37 7.32 7.13 -5.76
C ALA A 37 8.50 6.89 -6.72
N GLY A 38 8.19 6.55 -7.97
CA GLY A 38 9.14 6.62 -9.07
C GLY A 38 9.39 8.06 -9.53
N PRO A 39 10.31 8.27 -10.48
CA PRO A 39 10.70 9.59 -10.95
C PRO A 39 9.59 10.33 -11.72
N ALA A 40 8.58 9.62 -12.21
CA ALA A 40 7.44 10.18 -12.91
C ALA A 40 6.15 10.17 -12.05
N ALA A 41 6.25 9.72 -10.80
CA ALA A 41 5.11 9.58 -9.92
C ALA A 41 4.53 10.94 -9.52
N CYS A 42 3.22 11.06 -9.67
CA CYS A 42 2.49 12.30 -9.42
C CYS A 42 2.03 12.36 -7.96
N GLU A 43 2.71 13.15 -7.11
CA GLU A 43 2.43 13.24 -5.66
C GLU A 43 0.97 13.55 -5.30
N ASP A 44 0.27 14.29 -6.16
CA ASP A 44 -1.16 14.62 -6.02
C ASP A 44 -2.12 13.51 -6.51
N CYS A 45 -1.63 12.59 -7.34
CA CYS A 45 -2.39 11.48 -7.89
C CYS A 45 -2.46 10.29 -6.90
N LEU A 46 -1.62 10.32 -5.85
CA LEU A 46 -1.58 9.28 -4.85
C LEU A 46 -2.83 9.30 -3.97
N VAL A 47 -3.49 8.16 -3.88
CA VAL A 47 -4.69 7.99 -3.07
C VAL A 47 -4.39 8.34 -1.60
N PRO A 48 -5.25 9.11 -0.90
CA PRO A 48 -5.01 9.45 0.50
C PRO A 48 -4.84 8.20 1.38
N LYS A 49 -3.91 8.26 2.35
CA LYS A 49 -3.66 7.18 3.33
C LYS A 49 -4.93 6.52 3.90
N PRO A 50 -5.96 7.25 4.38
CA PRO A 50 -7.14 6.60 4.95
C PRO A 50 -7.93 5.79 3.93
N ILE A 51 -7.97 6.22 2.66
CA ILE A 51 -8.62 5.48 1.57
C ILE A 51 -7.81 4.21 1.27
N MET A 52 -6.50 4.34 1.09
CA MET A 52 -5.61 3.22 0.79
C MET A 52 -5.64 2.17 1.90
N ARG A 53 -5.63 2.61 3.17
CA ARG A 53 -5.74 1.72 4.33
C ARG A 53 -7.06 0.94 4.34
N ASN A 54 -8.16 1.59 3.99
CA ASN A 54 -9.46 0.92 3.89
C ASN A 54 -9.49 -0.10 2.73
N ILE A 55 -8.89 0.24 1.59
CA ILE A 55 -8.75 -0.70 0.46
C ILE A 55 -7.89 -1.90 0.85
N LEU A 56 -6.76 -1.67 1.53
CA LEU A 56 -5.88 -2.73 2.02
C LEU A 56 -6.57 -3.59 3.08
N HIS A 57 -7.35 -3.02 3.99
CA HIS A 57 -8.18 -3.79 4.93
C HIS A 57 -9.17 -4.69 4.19
N ALA A 58 -9.87 -4.18 3.18
CA ALA A 58 -10.81 -4.96 2.38
C ALA A 58 -10.12 -6.03 1.51
N ALA A 59 -8.93 -5.73 0.97
CA ALA A 59 -8.17 -6.60 0.09
C ALA A 59 -7.41 -7.70 0.84
N LEU A 60 -6.80 -7.37 1.97
CA LEU A 60 -5.97 -8.26 2.78
C LEU A 60 -6.78 -8.98 3.87
N GLY A 61 -7.97 -8.47 4.21
CA GLY A 61 -8.79 -9.00 5.30
C GLY A 61 -8.17 -8.80 6.68
N VAL A 62 -7.26 -7.83 6.84
CA VAL A 62 -6.54 -7.55 8.10
C VAL A 62 -7.02 -6.23 8.72
N PRO A 63 -7.04 -6.11 10.06
CA PRO A 63 -7.49 -4.88 10.74
C PRO A 63 -6.74 -3.65 10.25
N GLU A 64 -7.43 -2.52 10.09
CA GLU A 64 -6.78 -1.26 9.71
C GLU A 64 -5.67 -0.84 10.68
N ASP A 65 -5.84 -1.11 11.98
CA ASP A 65 -4.83 -0.82 13.02
C ASP A 65 -3.57 -1.67 12.91
N SER A 66 -3.65 -2.82 12.23
CA SER A 66 -2.51 -3.69 11.94
C SER A 66 -1.76 -3.31 10.65
N ILE A 67 -2.31 -2.38 9.85
CA ILE A 67 -1.72 -1.94 8.58
C ILE A 67 -0.87 -0.70 8.82
N VAL A 68 0.44 -0.86 8.70
CA VAL A 68 1.39 0.25 8.77
C VAL A 68 1.68 0.73 7.36
N LEU A 69 1.11 1.87 6.98
CA LEU A 69 1.21 2.43 5.64
C LEU A 69 2.29 3.54 5.60
N VAL A 70 3.37 3.29 4.87
CA VAL A 70 4.48 4.22 4.68
C VAL A 70 4.39 4.80 3.26
N TYR A 71 4.19 6.10 3.17
CA TYR A 71 4.16 6.82 1.89
C TYR A 71 5.52 7.46 1.61
N PRO A 72 5.84 7.74 0.34
CA PRO A 72 7.10 8.37 -0.02
C PRO A 72 7.25 9.75 0.63
N ALA A 73 6.14 10.46 0.88
CA ALA A 73 6.14 11.73 1.60
C ALA A 73 6.58 11.60 3.08
N ASP A 74 6.34 10.46 3.74
CA ASP A 74 6.71 10.24 5.14
C ASP A 74 8.11 9.66 5.33
N ALA A 75 8.71 9.11 4.28
CA ALA A 75 10.06 8.56 4.30
C ALA A 75 11.16 9.64 4.11
N SER A 76 10.78 10.93 4.17
CA SER A 76 11.64 12.09 3.90
C SER A 76 12.29 12.69 5.15
#